data_AF-A0A813GVR8-F1
#
_entry.id   AF-A0A813GVR8-F1
#
_cell.length_a   1.000
_cell.length_b   1.000
_cell.length_c   1.000
_cell.angle_alpha   90.00
_cell.angle_beta   90.00
_cell.angle_gamma   90.00
#
_symmetry.space_group_name_H-M   'P 1'
#
loop_
_entity.id
_entity.type
_entity.pdbx_description
1 polymer ?
#
loop_
_entity_poly.entity_id
_entity_poly.type
_entity_poly.pdbx_seq_one_letter_code
_entity_poly.pdbx_strand_id
1 'polypeptide(L)' 'MPGLPFGQTRSEKIRTYQTKENRVSDHRINQNFALSAILDGGLEEPIRMLSLMEEQEKLDELQEALAFSDE' A
#
# COMPACT_ATOMS: atom_id res chain seq x y z
N MET A 1 -12.13 17.13 -0.74
CA MET A 1 -10.73 16.70 -0.94
C MET A 1 -10.63 15.29 -0.39
N PRO A 2 -10.60 14.24 -1.21
CA PRO A 2 -10.20 12.93 -0.72
C PRO A 2 -8.74 13.06 -0.27
N GLY A 3 -8.44 12.53 0.91
CA GLY A 3 -7.09 12.63 1.47
C GLY A 3 -6.12 11.84 0.59
N LEU A 4 -5.02 12.46 0.18
CA LEU A 4 -3.93 11.75 -0.49
C LEU A 4 -3.50 10.54 0.37
N PRO A 5 -3.45 9.33 -0.20
CA PRO A 5 -3.30 8.07 0.55
C PRO A 5 -1.93 7.91 1.23
N PHE A 6 -0.96 8.78 0.92
CA PHE A 6 0.36 8.79 1.56
C PHE A 6 0.59 9.94 2.55
N GLY A 7 -0.46 10.66 2.93
CA GLY A 7 -0.43 11.67 3.99
C GLY A 7 -0.42 11.10 5.41
N GLN A 8 0.04 9.86 5.63
CA GLN A 8 0.25 9.38 6.99
C GLN A 8 1.48 10.05 7.57
N THR A 9 1.32 10.67 8.73
CA THR A 9 2.44 11.32 9.43
C THR A 9 3.51 10.25 9.68
N ARG A 10 4.81 10.62 9.70
CA ARG A 10 5.93 9.68 9.96
C ARG A 10 5.81 8.85 11.26
N SER A 11 4.82 9.16 12.09
CA SER A 11 4.43 8.50 13.32
C SER A 11 3.50 7.29 13.13
N GLU A 12 2.93 7.08 11.95
CA GLU A 12 1.96 6.00 11.73
C GLU A 12 2.59 4.65 11.44
N LYS A 13 1.95 3.60 11.96
CA LYS A 13 2.45 2.23 11.86
C LYS A 13 2.07 1.64 10.50
N ILE A 14 3.01 1.66 9.56
CA ILE A 14 2.80 1.14 8.19
C ILE A 14 2.95 -0.38 8.06
N ARG A 15 3.70 -1.04 8.95
CA ARG A 15 3.96 -2.50 8.90
C ARG A 15 3.98 -3.13 10.28
N THR A 16 3.64 -4.42 10.34
CA THR A 16 3.79 -5.26 11.53
C THR A 16 4.64 -6.47 11.21
N TYR A 17 5.79 -6.62 11.88
CA TYR A 17 6.67 -7.77 11.74
C TYR A 17 6.39 -8.79 12.86
N GLN A 18 5.94 -9.99 12.50
CA GLN A 18 5.62 -11.08 13.43
C GLN A 18 6.66 -12.18 13.28
N THR A 19 7.67 -12.17 14.15
CA THR A 19 8.78 -13.15 14.14
C THR A 19 8.33 -14.58 14.45
N LYS A 20 7.34 -14.74 15.34
CA LYS A 20 6.81 -16.07 15.72
C LYS A 20 6.04 -16.76 14.59
N GLU A 21 5.41 -15.98 13.72
CA GLU A 21 4.56 -16.47 12.63
C GLU A 21 5.22 -16.35 11.26
N ASN A 22 6.49 -15.92 11.23
CA ASN A 22 7.25 -15.62 10.01
C ASN A 22 6.46 -14.74 9.02
N ARG A 23 5.71 -13.75 9.52
CA ARG A 23 4.77 -12.94 8.71
C ARG A 23 5.01 -11.45 8.89
N VAL A 24 4.88 -10.69 7.81
CA VAL A 24 4.89 -9.22 7.78
C VAL A 24 3.56 -8.75 7.21
N SER A 25 2.81 -7.99 7.99
CA SER A 25 1.56 -7.36 7.53
C SER A 25 1.83 -5.91 7.18
N ASP A 26 1.63 -5.51 5.91
CA ASP A 26 1.70 -4.13 5.46
C ASP A 26 0.29 -3.53 5.46
N HIS A 27 0.09 -2.50 6.27
CA HIS A 27 -1.21 -1.84 6.46
C HIS A 27 -1.57 -0.88 5.34
N ARG A 28 -0.59 -0.47 4.51
CA ARG A 28 -0.84 0.44 3.39
C ARG A 28 -1.58 -0.26 2.25
N ILE A 29 -1.18 -1.49 1.97
CA ILE A 29 -1.74 -2.35 0.91
C ILE A 29 -2.60 -3.49 1.47
N ASN A 30 -2.80 -3.54 2.79
CA ASN A 30 -3.50 -4.61 3.51
C ASN A 30 -3.03 -6.03 3.10
N GLN A 31 -1.75 -6.19 2.82
CA GLN A 31 -1.16 -7.42 2.30
C GLN A 31 -0.16 -8.04 3.26
N ASN A 32 -0.10 -9.37 3.24
CA ASN A 32 0.77 -10.16 4.10
C ASN A 32 1.91 -10.79 3.30
N PHE A 33 3.13 -10.70 3.84
CA PHE A 33 4.36 -11.23 3.25
C PHE A 33 5.07 -12.17 4.23
N ALA A 34 5.94 -13.04 3.71
CA ALA A 34 6.80 -13.87 4.55
C ALA A 34 7.96 -13.04 5.12
N LEU A 35 8.16 -13.08 6.44
CA LEU A 35 9.22 -12.34 7.11
C LEU A 35 10.62 -12.80 6.64
N SER A 36 10.84 -14.10 6.49
CA SER A 36 12.09 -14.64 5.97
C SER A 36 12.44 -14.06 4.59
N ALA A 37 11.49 -14.03 3.68
CA ALA A 37 11.70 -13.46 2.34
C ALA A 37 12.04 -11.96 2.40
N ILE A 38 11.37 -11.20 3.27
CA ILE A 38 11.65 -9.78 3.48
C ILE A 38 13.06 -9.56 4.06
N LEU A 39 13.46 -10.38 5.05
CA LEU A 39 14.77 -10.29 5.68
C LEU A 39 15.91 -10.69 4.73
N ASP A 40 15.65 -11.61 3.80
CA ASP A 40 16.60 -12.03 2.76
C ASP A 40 16.76 -11.00 1.62
N GLY A 41 16.06 -9.86 1.70
CA GLY A 41 16.12 -8.79 0.71
C GLY A 41 14.99 -8.82 -0.34
N GLY A 42 13.99 -9.68 -0.17
CA GLY A 42 12.78 -9.77 -0.99
C GLY A 42 11.79 -8.62 -0.79
N LEU A 43 12.29 -7.37 -0.78
CA LEU A 43 11.49 -6.15 -0.68
C LEU A 43 10.90 -5.69 -2.02
N GLU A 44 11.35 -6.27 -3.13
CA GLU A 44 10.88 -5.92 -4.48
C GLU A 44 9.36 -6.09 -4.63
N GLU A 45 8.83 -7.21 -4.13
CA GLU A 45 7.41 -7.55 -4.22
C GLU A 45 6.51 -6.55 -3.48
N PRO A 46 6.73 -6.25 -2.18
CA PRO A 46 5.90 -5.27 -1.49
C PRO A 46 6.06 -3.85 -2.04
N ILE A 47 7.22 -3.48 -2.62
CA ILE A 47 7.40 -2.18 -3.29
C ILE A 47 6.56 -2.13 -4.56
N ARG A 48 6.63 -3.16 -5.41
CA ARG A 48 5.83 -3.24 -6.64
C ARG A 48 4.33 -3.17 -6.36
N MET A 49 3.86 -3.88 -5.34
CA MET A 49 2.45 -3.86 -4.94
C MET A 49 1.98 -2.46 -4.50
N LEU A 50 2.84 -1.70 -3.81
CA LEU A 50 2.54 -0.31 -3.45
C LEU A 50 2.40 0.59 -4.68
N SER A 51 3.33 0.47 -5.65
CA SER A 51 3.26 1.25 -6.88
C SER A 51 2.04 0.89 -7.74
N LEU A 52 1.66 -0.39 -7.79
CA LEU A 52 0.47 -0.83 -8.52
C LEU A 52 -0.82 -0.29 -7.88
N MET A 53 -0.89 -0.29 -6.55
CA MET A 53 -2.03 0.28 -5.83
C MET A 53 -2.14 1.79 -6.09
N GLU A 54 -1.01 2.52 -6.10
CA GLU A 54 -0.98 3.95 -6.43
C GLU A 54 -1.49 4.22 -7.86
N GLU A 55 -1.03 3.43 -8.83
CA GLU A 55 -1.51 3.55 -10.21
C GLU A 55 -3.01 3.27 -10.30
N GLN A 56 -3.50 2.27 -9.57
CA GLN A 56 -4.91 1.92 -9.56
C GLN A 56 -5.76 3.03 -8.93
N GLU A 57 -5.37 3.55 -7.76
CA GLU A 57 -6.08 4.65 -7.08
C GLU A 57 -6.12 5.90 -7.96
N LYS A 58 -5.02 6.23 -8.64
CA LYS A 58 -4.98 7.37 -9.55
C LYS A 58 -5.91 7.19 -10.75
N LEU A 59 -6.03 5.95 -11.27
CA LEU A 59 -6.98 5.64 -12.33
C LEU A 59 -8.42 5.77 -11.83
N ASP A 60 -8.71 5.31 -10.61
CA ASP A 60 -10.03 5.40 -10.00
C ASP A 60 -10.42 6.87 -9.72
N GLU A 61 -9.50 7.69 -9.20
CA GLU A 61 -9.71 9.13 -9.01
C GLU A 61 -10.00 9.85 -10.35
N LEU A 62 -9.29 9.49 -11.43
CA LEU A 62 -9.54 10.05 -12.75
C LEU A 62 -10.91 9.63 -13.30
N GLN A 63 -11.33 8.39 -13.06
CA GLN A 63 -12.67 7.91 -13.44
C GLN A 63 -13.76 8.64 -12.65
N GLU A 64 -13.57 8.83 -11.35
CA GLU A 64 -14.51 9.56 -10.50
C GLU A 64 -14.60 11.03 -10.90
N ALA A 65 -13.48 11.67 -11.22
CA ALA A 65 -13.44 13.05 -11.72
C ALA A 65 -14.13 13.21 -13.09
N LEU A 66 -13.99 12.22 -13.99
CA LEU A 66 -14.72 12.18 -15.26
C LEU A 66 -16.23 11.99 -15.02
N ALA A 67 -16.62 11.08 -14.12
CA ALA A 67 -18.03 10.83 -13.80
C ALA A 67 -18.71 12.06 -13.18
N PHE A 68 -17.99 12.87 -12.41
CA PHE A 68 -18.51 14.12 -11.84
C PHE A 68 -18.60 15.27 -12.85
N SER A 69 -17.95 15.15 -14.01
CA SER A 69 -17.97 16.20 -15.06
C SER A 69 -19.15 16.12 -16.03
N ASP A 70 -19.95 15.04 -15.96
CA ASP A 70 -21.13 14.80 -16.80
C ASP A 70 -22.47 15.21 -16.13
N GLU A 71 -22.44 15.87 -14.96
CA GLU A 71 -23.62 16.41 -14.24
C GLU A 71 -23.53 17.94 -14.03
#